data_AF-A0AAW2E4Y9-F1
#
_entry.id   AF-A0AAW2E4Y9-F1
#
_cell.length_a   1.000
_cell.length_b   1.000
_cell.length_c   1.000
_cell.angle_alpha   90.00
_cell.angle_beta   90.00
_cell.angle_gamma   90.00
#
_symmetry.space_group_name_H-M   'P 1'
#
loop_
_entity.id
_entity.type
_entity.pdbx_description
1 polymer ?
#
loop_
_entity_poly.entity_id
_entity_poly.type
_entity_poly.pdbx_seq_one_letter_code
_entity_poly.pdbx_strand_id
1 'polypeptide(L)'
;MHKKQICRPIRRLRNRPPRRPPQAQNLAGAPELYTDLVNLNAIPSILNLLAHDNTDIAVDVVQLLQDLTDPDVFEDNEESNEPARVLVDALVENNVLELLVQNLQRLNDFDPDEMAAVYSMLTTVENLVEVKLAVAEMVCERTKLLKWLLGKIKLIRLKVGEAFFDVGHSEPPRHCAQSLAEDGKNSPHNKRKV
;
A
#
# COMPACT_ATOMS: atom_id res chain seq x y z
N MET A 1 -44.20 8.61 -25.72
CA MET A 1 -43.87 8.76 -24.29
C MET A 1 -42.49 8.18 -24.05
N HIS A 2 -41.47 9.03 -23.87
CA HIS A 2 -40.09 8.63 -23.64
C HIS A 2 -39.60 9.41 -22.42
N LYS A 3 -39.30 8.73 -21.32
CA LYS A 3 -38.49 9.28 -20.23
C LYS A 3 -37.15 8.54 -20.25
N LYS A 4 -36.24 9.03 -21.11
CA LYS A 4 -34.79 8.91 -20.92
C LYS A 4 -34.35 10.16 -20.18
N GLN A 5 -33.89 10.00 -18.94
CA GLN A 5 -33.13 10.99 -18.15
C GLN A 5 -32.77 10.26 -16.85
N ILE A 6 -31.63 10.37 -16.17
CA ILE A 6 -30.33 11.07 -16.26
C ILE A 6 -29.52 10.29 -15.20
N CYS A 7 -28.33 9.76 -15.50
CA CYS A 7 -27.11 10.29 -14.91
C CYS A 7 -25.91 9.72 -15.66
N ARG A 8 -25.04 10.64 -16.06
CA ARG A 8 -23.92 10.47 -16.97
C ARG A 8 -22.82 9.60 -16.36
N PRO A 9 -21.99 8.93 -17.17
CA PRO A 9 -20.79 8.29 -16.66
C PRO A 9 -19.83 9.36 -16.15
N ILE A 10 -19.53 9.35 -14.85
CA ILE A 10 -18.36 10.04 -14.29
C ILE A 10 -17.14 9.23 -14.74
N ARG A 11 -16.77 9.42 -16.01
CA ARG A 11 -15.56 8.88 -16.63
C ARG A 11 -14.73 10.04 -17.18
N ARG A 12 -14.50 11.05 -16.33
CA ARG A 12 -13.44 12.06 -16.48
C ARG A 12 -13.06 12.52 -15.08
N LEU A 13 -11.76 12.67 -14.84
CA LEU A 13 -11.10 12.97 -13.55
C LEU A 13 -10.95 11.70 -12.71
N ARG A 14 -9.82 10.98 -12.74
CA ARG A 14 -8.56 11.47 -12.18
C ARG A 14 -7.38 10.59 -12.66
N ASN A 15 -6.90 10.83 -13.88
CA ASN A 15 -5.47 10.68 -14.15
C ASN A 15 -4.78 11.86 -13.47
N ARG A 16 -4.76 11.90 -12.13
CA ARG A 16 -3.77 12.73 -11.47
C ARG A 16 -2.48 11.91 -11.56
N PRO A 17 -1.42 12.41 -12.24
CA PRO A 17 -0.10 11.87 -11.96
C PRO A 17 0.12 11.94 -10.43
N PRO A 18 0.96 11.06 -9.85
CA PRO A 18 1.29 11.14 -8.44
C PRO A 18 1.61 12.60 -8.16
N ARG A 19 0.89 13.20 -7.21
CA ARG A 19 1.16 14.57 -6.79
C ARG A 19 2.49 14.51 -6.06
N ARG A 20 3.59 14.41 -6.80
CA ARG A 20 4.91 14.74 -6.28
C ARG A 20 4.83 16.23 -6.00
N PRO A 21 4.85 16.69 -4.74
CA PRO A 21 5.09 18.09 -4.48
C PRO A 21 6.45 18.43 -5.13
N PRO A 22 6.52 19.35 -6.11
CA PRO A 22 7.74 19.63 -6.88
C PRO A 22 8.81 20.40 -6.09
N GLN A 23 8.81 20.33 -4.76
CA GLN A 23 9.66 21.16 -3.90
C GLN A 23 10.59 20.34 -2.99
N ALA A 24 10.31 19.05 -2.75
CA ALA A 24 11.19 18.18 -1.95
C ALA A 24 12.38 17.60 -2.77
N GLN A 25 12.28 17.61 -4.10
CA GLN A 25 13.32 17.08 -5.00
C GLN A 25 14.68 17.77 -4.89
N ASN A 26 14.77 18.94 -4.24
CA ASN A 26 16.03 19.68 -4.13
C ASN A 26 16.85 19.33 -2.89
N LEU A 27 16.26 18.71 -1.85
CA LEU A 27 17.00 18.32 -0.63
C LEU A 27 17.59 16.91 -0.76
N ALA A 28 16.85 15.99 -1.37
CA ALA A 28 17.31 14.63 -1.64
C ALA A 28 18.52 14.57 -2.59
N GLY A 29 18.69 15.56 -3.47
CA GLY A 29 19.83 15.63 -4.39
C GLY A 29 21.12 16.22 -3.78
N ALA A 30 21.13 16.54 -2.48
CA ALA A 30 22.25 17.16 -1.78
C ALA A 30 22.42 16.55 -0.38
N PRO A 31 22.89 15.29 -0.27
CA PRO A 31 23.03 14.58 1.00
C PRO A 31 23.95 15.29 2.01
N GLU A 32 24.85 16.15 1.55
CA GLU A 32 25.68 17.01 2.40
C GLU A 32 24.87 17.93 3.34
N LEU A 33 23.63 18.26 2.97
CA LEU A 33 22.74 19.12 3.75
C LEU A 33 22.00 18.38 4.88
N TYR A 34 22.09 17.05 4.94
CA TYR A 34 21.37 16.26 5.96
C TYR A 34 21.89 16.55 7.36
N THR A 35 23.19 16.76 7.51
CA THR A 35 23.80 17.17 8.78
C THR A 35 23.26 18.53 9.23
N ASP A 36 23.12 19.48 8.30
CA ASP A 36 22.56 20.80 8.60
C ASP A 36 21.07 20.72 8.96
N LEU A 37 20.31 19.86 8.28
CA LEU A 37 18.90 19.61 8.59
C LEU A 37 18.71 19.11 10.03
N VAL A 38 19.59 18.20 10.47
CA VAL A 38 19.62 17.69 11.85
C VAL A 38 20.06 18.78 12.83
N ASN A 39 21.12 19.53 12.51
CA ASN A 39 21.63 20.62 13.36
C ASN A 39 20.62 21.77 13.55
N LEU A 40 19.80 22.04 12.53
CA LEU A 40 18.70 23.02 12.59
C LEU A 40 17.47 22.51 13.34
N ASN A 41 17.51 21.27 13.85
CA ASN A 41 16.42 20.63 14.57
C ASN A 41 15.10 20.61 13.77
N ALA A 42 15.19 20.38 12.45
CA ALA A 42 14.03 20.30 11.58
C ALA A 42 13.29 18.95 11.71
N ILE A 43 14.00 17.88 12.07
CA ILE A 43 13.48 16.51 12.14
C ILE A 43 12.24 16.36 13.03
N PRO A 44 12.21 16.88 14.28
CA PRO A 44 11.02 16.78 15.12
C PRO A 44 9.82 17.51 14.51
N SER A 45 10.04 18.64 13.82
CA SER A 45 8.98 19.40 13.18
C SER A 45 8.36 18.63 12.00
N ILE A 46 9.20 17.96 11.21
CA ILE A 46 8.76 17.08 10.11
C ILE A 46 7.96 15.90 10.67
N LEU A 47 8.46 15.24 11.71
CA LEU A 47 7.79 14.09 12.31
C LEU A 47 6.51 14.45 13.06
N ASN A 48 6.37 15.68 13.56
CA ASN A 48 5.11 16.16 14.12
C ASN A 48 3.99 16.22 13.06
N LEU A 49 4.33 16.48 11.79
CA LEU A 49 3.37 16.42 10.68
C LEU A 49 2.97 14.98 10.33
N LEU A 50 3.83 14.00 10.60
CA LEU A 50 3.49 12.58 10.45
C LEU A 50 2.41 12.13 11.45
N ALA A 51 2.37 12.75 12.62
CA ALA A 51 1.35 12.53 13.65
C ALA A 51 0.04 13.32 13.43
N HIS A 52 -0.06 14.09 12.34
CA HIS A 52 -1.21 14.94 12.07
C HIS A 52 -2.49 14.13 11.81
N ASP A 53 -3.65 14.63 12.25
CA ASP A 53 -4.96 13.95 12.12
C ASP A 53 -5.35 13.66 10.66
N ASN A 54 -5.04 14.59 9.76
CA ASN A 54 -5.22 14.40 8.32
C ASN A 54 -4.18 13.43 7.77
N THR A 55 -4.65 12.26 7.31
CA THR A 55 -3.83 11.22 6.68
C THR A 55 -3.11 11.72 5.42
N ASP A 56 -3.70 12.64 4.65
CA ASP A 56 -3.06 13.18 3.44
C ASP A 56 -1.73 13.89 3.78
N ILE A 57 -1.71 14.68 4.86
CA ILE A 57 -0.50 15.38 5.30
C ILE A 57 0.57 14.38 5.74
N ALA A 58 0.17 13.34 6.47
CA ALA A 58 1.11 12.32 6.90
C ALA A 58 1.66 11.52 5.71
N VAL A 59 0.84 11.23 4.70
CA VAL A 59 1.28 10.57 3.46
C VAL A 59 2.29 11.44 2.69
N ASP A 60 2.05 12.75 2.60
CA ASP A 60 3.01 13.68 1.98
C ASP A 60 4.35 13.70 2.73
N VAL A 61 4.34 13.62 4.07
CA VAL A 61 5.56 13.53 4.89
C VAL A 61 6.28 12.19 4.68
N VAL A 62 5.54 11.08 4.58
CA VAL A 62 6.12 9.75 4.27
C VAL A 62 6.80 9.76 2.90
N GLN A 63 6.21 10.45 1.92
CA GLN A 63 6.85 10.60 0.61
C GLN A 63 8.14 11.42 0.71
N LEU A 64 8.14 12.52 1.46
CA LEU A 64 9.36 13.28 1.73
C LEU A 64 10.44 12.41 2.39
N LEU A 65 10.07 11.58 3.38
CA LEU A 65 11.01 10.68 4.03
C LEU A 65 11.60 9.64 3.06
N GLN A 66 10.77 9.04 2.21
CA GLN A 66 11.27 8.15 1.14
C GLN A 66 12.27 8.84 0.23
N ASP A 67 11.94 10.04 -0.25
CA ASP A 67 12.83 10.80 -1.14
C ASP A 67 14.17 11.09 -0.45
N LEU A 68 14.17 11.40 0.86
CA LEU A 68 15.38 11.65 1.64
C LEU A 68 16.20 10.39 1.94
N THR A 69 15.54 9.24 2.02
CA THR A 69 16.16 7.95 2.31
C THR A 69 16.26 7.06 1.08
N ASP A 70 16.15 7.60 -0.13
CA ASP A 70 16.17 6.81 -1.35
C ASP A 70 17.55 6.15 -1.54
N PRO A 71 17.64 4.82 -1.76
CA PRO A 71 18.90 4.15 -2.01
C PRO A 71 19.70 4.75 -3.17
N ASP A 72 19.02 5.33 -4.17
CA ASP A 72 19.68 5.96 -5.33
C ASP A 72 20.39 7.28 -4.99
N VAL A 73 20.10 7.88 -3.82
CA VAL A 73 20.78 9.10 -3.33
C VAL A 73 22.14 8.78 -2.70
N PHE A 74 22.32 7.53 -2.26
CA PHE A 74 23.53 7.10 -1.57
C PHE A 74 24.54 6.52 -2.55
N GLU A 75 25.80 6.91 -2.41
CA GLU A 75 26.88 6.28 -3.18
C GLU A 75 27.27 4.95 -2.53
N ASP A 76 27.81 4.01 -3.31
CA ASP A 76 28.25 2.69 -2.85
C ASP A 76 29.41 2.74 -1.82
N ASN A 77 30.00 3.91 -1.59
CA ASN A 77 31.12 4.09 -0.66
C ASN A 77 30.62 4.35 0.77
N GLU A 78 31.11 3.59 1.75
CA GLU A 78 30.66 3.73 3.15
C GLU A 78 30.93 5.11 3.77
N GLU A 79 31.97 5.82 3.32
CA GLU A 79 32.39 7.12 3.87
C GLU A 79 31.51 8.29 3.38
N SER A 80 30.91 8.17 2.19
CA SER A 80 29.97 9.17 1.65
C SER A 80 28.56 9.07 2.27
N ASN A 81 28.25 7.96 2.96
CA ASN A 81 26.93 7.73 3.56
C ASN A 81 26.83 8.19 5.02
N GLU A 82 27.86 8.84 5.56
CA GLU A 82 27.82 9.43 6.91
C GLU A 82 26.65 10.42 7.13
N PRO A 83 26.35 11.37 6.21
CA PRO A 83 25.20 12.26 6.38
C PRO A 83 23.85 11.52 6.42
N ALA A 84 23.74 10.42 5.68
CA ALA A 84 22.57 9.56 5.68
C ALA A 84 22.38 8.86 7.04
N ARG A 85 23.47 8.34 7.61
CA ARG A 85 23.47 7.73 8.94
C ARG A 85 23.04 8.73 10.02
N VAL A 86 23.55 9.96 9.97
CA VAL A 86 23.18 11.04 10.90
C VAL A 86 21.68 11.36 10.79
N LEU A 87 21.13 11.44 9.57
CA LEU A 87 19.70 11.63 9.36
C LEU A 87 18.87 10.47 9.94
N VAL A 88 19.25 9.23 9.66
CA VAL A 88 18.53 8.04 10.16
C VAL A 88 18.57 7.98 11.68
N ASP A 89 19.72 8.27 12.29
CA ASP A 89 19.85 8.31 13.74
C ASP A 89 18.92 9.36 14.36
N ALA A 90 18.89 10.58 13.80
CA ALA A 90 17.96 11.61 14.24
C ALA A 90 16.48 11.21 14.06
N LEU A 91 16.13 10.55 12.96
CA LEU A 91 14.76 10.07 12.72
C LEU A 91 14.36 8.99 13.75
N VAL A 92 15.26 8.05 14.02
CA VAL A 92 15.05 6.96 14.97
C VAL A 92 14.95 7.47 16.41
N GLU A 93 15.80 8.42 16.81
CA GLU A 93 15.73 9.09 18.11
C GLU A 93 14.40 9.82 18.32
N ASN A 94 13.80 10.34 17.25
CA ASN A 94 12.49 10.99 17.26
C ASN A 94 11.31 10.03 17.01
N ASN A 95 11.52 8.72 17.20
CA ASN A 95 10.47 7.68 17.13
C ASN A 95 9.76 7.57 15.79
N VAL A 96 10.44 7.82 14.66
CA VAL A 96 9.86 7.67 13.31
C VAL A 96 9.18 6.30 13.11
N LEU A 97 9.79 5.23 13.63
CA LEU A 97 9.31 3.86 13.43
C LEU A 97 7.93 3.63 14.06
N GLU A 98 7.71 4.14 15.27
CA GLU A 98 6.42 4.01 15.95
C GLU A 98 5.37 4.89 15.27
N LEU A 99 5.75 6.10 14.82
CA LEU A 99 4.86 6.99 14.08
C LEU A 99 4.41 6.38 12.74
N LEU A 100 5.31 5.72 12.00
CA LEU A 100 4.96 4.99 10.78
C LEU A 100 3.98 3.85 11.07
N VAL A 101 4.21 3.07 12.13
CA VAL A 101 3.31 1.96 12.51
C VAL A 101 1.94 2.44 12.98
N GLN A 102 1.87 3.56 13.71
CA GLN A 102 0.60 4.19 14.06
C GLN A 102 -0.18 4.64 12.82
N ASN A 103 0.53 5.20 11.84
CA ASN A 103 -0.03 5.57 10.55
C ASN A 103 -0.58 4.37 9.77
N LEU A 104 0.15 3.26 9.74
CA LEU A 104 -0.31 2.02 9.11
C LEU A 104 -1.59 1.44 9.74
N GLN A 105 -1.88 1.74 11.00
CA GLN A 105 -3.08 1.26 11.69
C GLN A 105 -4.33 2.05 11.37
N ARG A 106 -4.20 3.33 10.96
CA ARG A 106 -5.33 4.19 10.60
C ARG A 106 -5.74 4.10 9.14
N LEU A 107 -4.86 3.56 8.27
CA LEU A 107 -5.13 3.39 6.85
C LEU A 107 -6.05 2.20 6.55
N ASN A 108 -6.85 2.35 5.50
CA ASN A 108 -7.90 1.46 5.06
C ASN A 108 -7.44 0.62 3.86
N ASP A 109 -7.52 -0.71 4.01
CA ASP A 109 -7.09 -1.65 2.96
C ASP A 109 -8.04 -1.75 1.76
N PHE A 110 -9.22 -1.12 1.84
CA PHE A 110 -10.22 -1.16 0.78
C PHE A 110 -10.11 0.03 -0.17
N ASP A 111 -9.36 1.06 0.21
CA ASP A 111 -9.12 2.22 -0.63
C ASP A 111 -7.77 2.07 -1.37
N PRO A 112 -7.76 2.17 -2.71
CA PRO A 112 -6.54 1.97 -3.49
C PRO A 112 -5.49 3.09 -3.27
N ASP A 113 -5.93 4.31 -2.95
CA ASP A 113 -5.02 5.42 -2.67
C ASP A 113 -4.36 5.21 -1.29
N GLU A 114 -5.13 4.77 -0.29
CA GLU A 114 -4.59 4.43 1.05
C GLU A 114 -3.71 3.17 1.03
N MET A 115 -4.01 2.19 0.17
CA MET A 115 -3.13 1.05 -0.06
C MET A 115 -1.78 1.48 -0.64
N ALA A 116 -1.75 2.45 -1.56
CA ALA A 116 -0.49 3.01 -2.05
C ALA A 116 0.31 3.67 -0.92
N ALA A 117 -0.37 4.40 -0.03
CA ALA A 117 0.26 4.96 1.16
C ALA A 117 0.84 3.89 2.12
N VAL A 118 0.16 2.75 2.29
CA VAL A 118 0.70 1.61 3.04
C VAL A 118 2.02 1.12 2.43
N TYR A 119 2.08 0.96 1.11
CA TYR A 119 3.32 0.56 0.43
C TYR A 119 4.44 1.58 0.65
N SER A 120 4.16 2.87 0.45
CA SER A 120 5.10 3.95 0.71
C SER A 120 5.67 3.95 2.13
N MET A 121 4.84 3.69 3.14
CA MET A 121 5.30 3.58 4.53
C MET A 121 6.22 2.37 4.75
N LEU A 122 5.92 1.22 4.13
CA LEU A 122 6.78 0.04 4.21
C LEU A 122 8.10 0.24 3.48
N THR A 123 8.09 0.87 2.30
CA THR A 123 9.30 1.27 1.58
C THR A 123 10.15 2.22 2.40
N THR A 124 9.54 3.18 3.11
CA THR A 124 10.29 4.04 4.04
C THR A 124 11.03 3.21 5.10
N VAL A 125 10.38 2.21 5.69
CA VAL A 125 11.03 1.33 6.68
C VAL A 125 12.17 0.52 6.06
N GLU A 126 11.98 0.01 4.84
CA GLU A 126 13.01 -0.72 4.09
C GLU A 126 14.24 0.16 3.86
N ASN A 127 14.05 1.37 3.34
CA ASN A 127 15.10 2.34 3.11
C ASN A 127 15.90 2.66 4.40
N LEU A 128 15.22 2.81 5.54
CA LEU A 128 15.91 3.03 6.83
C LEU A 128 16.77 1.84 7.25
N VAL A 129 16.31 0.61 6.99
CA VAL A 129 17.06 -0.62 7.27
C VAL A 129 18.26 -0.78 6.35
N GLU A 130 18.13 -0.37 5.09
CA GLU A 130 19.19 -0.40 4.10
C GLU A 130 20.34 0.55 4.49
N VAL A 131 20.02 1.77 4.94
CA VAL A 131 21.03 2.74 5.43
C VAL A 131 21.71 2.23 6.71
N LYS A 132 20.94 1.62 7.63
CA LYS A 132 21.46 1.13 8.90
C LYS A 132 20.77 -0.16 9.34
N LEU A 133 21.46 -1.28 9.19
CA LEU A 133 20.92 -2.62 9.50
C LEU A 133 20.42 -2.76 10.96
N ALA A 134 21.02 -2.04 11.92
CA ALA A 134 20.57 -2.03 13.32
C ALA A 134 19.10 -1.56 13.48
N VAL A 135 18.58 -0.78 12.54
CA VAL A 135 17.16 -0.37 12.53
C VAL A 135 16.24 -1.58 12.42
N ALA A 136 16.65 -2.66 11.73
CA ALA A 136 15.84 -3.88 11.61
C ALA A 136 15.55 -4.52 12.97
N GLU A 137 16.55 -4.57 13.86
CA GLU A 137 16.40 -5.06 15.22
C GLU A 137 15.42 -4.16 16.00
N MET A 138 15.60 -2.84 15.87
CA MET A 138 14.74 -1.85 16.53
C MET A 138 13.28 -1.93 16.07
N VAL A 139 13.04 -2.16 14.78
CA VAL A 139 11.69 -2.37 14.23
C VAL A 139 11.03 -3.58 14.91
N CYS A 140 11.77 -4.66 15.12
CA CYS A 140 11.25 -5.87 15.73
C CYS A 140 11.00 -5.72 17.24
N GLU A 141 11.88 -5.00 17.95
CA GLU A 141 11.81 -4.86 19.40
C GLU A 141 10.88 -3.74 19.86
N ARG A 142 10.90 -2.60 19.17
CA ARG A 142 10.27 -1.35 19.62
C ARG A 142 8.89 -1.12 19.02
N THR A 143 8.56 -1.79 17.92
CA THR A 143 7.32 -1.53 17.19
C THR A 143 6.43 -2.77 17.08
N LYS A 144 5.16 -2.53 16.70
CA LYS A 144 4.19 -3.60 16.42
C LYS A 144 4.13 -3.95 14.93
N LEU A 145 5.11 -3.56 14.12
CA LEU A 145 5.08 -3.75 12.66
C LEU A 145 4.92 -5.23 12.29
N LEU A 146 5.73 -6.12 12.87
CA LEU A 146 5.67 -7.57 12.57
C LEU A 146 4.31 -8.17 12.95
N LYS A 147 3.74 -7.74 14.09
CA LYS A 147 2.40 -8.16 14.53
C LYS A 147 1.32 -7.67 13.56
N TRP A 148 1.45 -6.44 13.08
CA TRP A 148 0.54 -5.84 12.09
C TRP A 148 0.62 -6.59 10.75
N LEU A 149 1.83 -6.85 10.23
CA LEU A 149 2.06 -7.62 8.99
C LEU A 149 1.47 -9.03 9.08
N LEU A 150 1.71 -9.73 10.19
CA LEU A 150 1.13 -11.05 10.42
C LEU A 150 -0.41 -11.02 10.43
N GLY A 151 -0.99 -9.96 11.00
CA GLY A 151 -2.43 -9.71 10.95
C GLY A 151 -2.95 -9.58 9.51
N LYS A 152 -2.28 -8.79 8.67
CA LYS A 152 -2.64 -8.60 7.26
C LYS A 152 -2.57 -9.90 6.46
N ILE A 153 -1.50 -10.68 6.62
CA ILE A 153 -1.34 -11.97 5.91
C ILE A 153 -2.47 -12.94 6.29
N LYS A 154 -2.85 -12.99 7.56
CA LYS A 154 -3.99 -13.83 8.02
C LYS A 154 -5.31 -13.38 7.39
N LEU A 155 -5.58 -12.08 7.34
CA LEU A 155 -6.79 -11.54 6.71
C LEU A 155 -6.84 -11.84 5.22
N ILE A 156 -5.71 -11.71 4.51
CA ILE A 156 -5.61 -12.07 3.09
C ILE A 156 -5.93 -13.56 2.90
N ARG A 157 -5.37 -14.45 3.72
CA ARG A 157 -5.68 -15.89 3.66
C ARG A 157 -7.16 -16.19 3.86
N LEU A 158 -7.83 -15.51 4.80
CA LEU A 158 -9.27 -15.70 5.04
C LEU A 158 -10.11 -15.19 3.86
N LYS A 159 -9.79 -14.02 3.31
CA LYS A 159 -10.50 -13.46 2.13
C LYS A 159 -10.34 -14.33 0.88
N VAL A 160 -9.17 -14.91 0.65
CA VAL A 160 -8.96 -15.88 -0.45
C VAL A 160 -9.78 -17.16 -0.23
N GLY A 161 -9.93 -17.60 1.02
CA GLY A 161 -10.80 -18.71 1.39
C GLY A 161 -12.29 -18.43 1.15
N GLU A 162 -12.76 -17.23 1.48
CA GLU A 162 -14.15 -16.80 1.23
C GLU A 162 -14.45 -16.60 -0.27
N ALA A 163 -13.52 -15.98 -1.01
CA ALA A 163 -13.65 -15.83 -2.47
C ALA A 163 -13.65 -17.18 -3.21
N PHE A 164 -13.03 -18.21 -2.64
CA PHE A 164 -13.12 -19.58 -3.17
C PHE A 164 -14.50 -20.23 -2.91
N PHE A 165 -15.21 -19.83 -1.84
CA PHE A 165 -16.55 -20.32 -1.55
C PHE A 165 -17.64 -19.61 -2.39
N ASP A 166 -17.45 -18.35 -2.74
CA ASP A 166 -18.41 -17.56 -3.53
C ASP A 166 -18.44 -17.97 -5.02
N VAL A 167 -17.36 -18.59 -5.53
CA VAL A 167 -17.32 -19.19 -6.88
C VAL A 167 -18.00 -20.59 -6.89
N GLY A 168 -18.38 -21.13 -5.73
CA GLY A 168 -18.96 -22.47 -5.59
C GLY A 168 -20.49 -22.54 -5.56
N HIS A 169 -21.23 -21.43 -5.75
CA HIS A 169 -22.70 -21.42 -5.69
C HIS A 169 -23.39 -20.61 -6.81
N SER A 170 -22.83 -20.59 -8.02
CA SER A 170 -23.68 -20.34 -9.19
C SER A 170 -24.39 -21.65 -9.55
N GLU A 171 -25.67 -21.79 -9.18
CA GLU A 171 -26.56 -22.77 -9.82
C GLU A 171 -26.33 -22.69 -11.35
N PRO A 172 -26.09 -23.81 -12.05
CA PRO A 172 -26.02 -23.78 -13.50
C PRO A 172 -27.35 -23.24 -14.04
N PRO A 173 -27.35 -22.37 -15.08
CA PRO A 173 -28.57 -21.80 -15.61
C PRO A 173 -29.53 -22.93 -16.02
N ARG A 174 -30.70 -22.94 -15.38
CA ARG A 174 -31.77 -23.96 -15.51
C ARG A 174 -32.25 -24.18 -16.96
N HIS A 175 -31.78 -23.37 -17.91
CA HIS A 175 -32.08 -23.47 -19.32
C HIS A 175 -31.36 -24.60 -20.06
N CYS A 176 -30.21 -25.10 -19.58
CA CYS A 176 -29.50 -26.19 -20.27
C CYS A 176 -30.06 -27.58 -19.94
N ALA A 177 -30.80 -27.74 -18.84
CA ALA A 177 -31.36 -29.04 -18.45
C ALA A 177 -32.63 -29.42 -19.25
N GLN A 178 -33.32 -28.46 -19.87
CA GLN A 178 -34.53 -28.75 -20.64
C GLN A 178 -34.26 -29.20 -22.08
N SER A 179 -33.14 -28.80 -22.70
CA SER A 179 -32.84 -29.22 -24.09
C SER A 179 -32.42 -30.68 -24.24
N LEU A 180 -31.97 -31.35 -23.17
CA LEU A 180 -31.58 -32.78 -23.23
C LEU A 180 -32.75 -33.75 -22.99
N ALA A 181 -33.94 -33.26 -22.61
CA ALA A 181 -35.10 -34.11 -22.37
C ALA A 181 -36.03 -34.25 -23.60
N GLU A 182 -35.89 -33.41 -24.64
CA GLU A 182 -36.77 -33.44 -25.81
C GLU A 182 -36.22 -34.26 -26.99
N ASP A 183 -34.91 -34.46 -27.10
CA ASP A 183 -34.30 -35.26 -28.19
C ASP A 183 -34.44 -36.79 -27.99
N GLY A 184 -34.87 -37.25 -26.81
CA GLY A 184 -35.10 -38.68 -26.54
C GLY A 184 -36.46 -39.22 -27.00
N LYS A 185 -37.39 -38.37 -27.45
CA LYS A 185 -38.78 -38.78 -27.76
C LYS A 185 -39.10 -38.93 -29.26
N ASN A 186 -38.15 -38.68 -30.17
CA ASN A 186 -38.43 -38.74 -31.61
C ASN A 186 -37.47 -39.63 -32.42
N SER A 187 -37.03 -40.75 -31.85
CA SER A 187 -36.31 -41.81 -32.61
C SER A 187 -37.24 -43.01 -32.91
N PRO A 188 -37.44 -43.39 -34.18
CA PRO A 188 -38.47 -44.34 -34.62
C PRO A 188 -38.13 -45.83 -34.43
N HIS A 189 -37.30 -46.21 -33.44
CA HIS A 189 -36.81 -47.59 -33.30
C HIS A 189 -37.37 -48.43 -32.16
N ASN A 190 -38.37 -47.97 -31.41
CA ASN A 190 -39.06 -48.83 -30.45
C ASN A 190 -40.44 -49.30 -30.95
N LYS A 191 -40.43 -50.17 -31.95
CA LYS A 191 -41.50 -51.15 -32.18
C LYS A 191 -40.87 -52.52 -32.38
N ARG A 192 -40.96 -53.35 -31.33
CA ARG A 192 -41.05 -54.82 -31.30
C ARG A 192 -40.17 -55.38 -30.17
N LYS A 193 -40.82 -55.83 -29.10
CA LYS A 193 -41.07 -57.27 -28.89
C LYS A 193 -42.13 -57.45 -27.80
N VAL A 194 -43.19 -58.14 -28.19
CA VAL A 194 -44.07 -58.93 -27.32
C VAL A 194 -43.24 -60.06 -26.73
#